data_AF-A0A5S9M446-F1
#
_entry.id   AF-A0A5S9M446-F1
#
_cell.length_a   1.000
_cell.length_b   1.000
_cell.length_c   1.000
_cell.angle_alpha   90.00
_cell.angle_beta   90.00
_cell.angle_gamma   90.00
#
_symmetry.space_group_name_H-M   'P 1'
#
loop_
_entity.id
_entity.type
_entity.pdbx_description
1 polymer ?
#
loop_
_entity_poly.entity_id
_entity_poly.type
_entity_poly.pdbx_seq_one_letter_code
_entity_poly.pdbx_strand_id
1 'polypeptide(L)' 'MPKVDNLLSILWMLRSDKKKITAKQISEKLEMNIRTVYRYIDTLSTSGVPIISEPGHNGGYSLLNNFIEAPLFF' A
#
# COMPACT_ATOMS: atom_id res chain seq x y z
N MET A 1 1.65 9.77 13.95
CA MET A 1 2.71 9.69 12.93
C MET A 1 2.45 10.69 11.82
N PRO A 2 3.47 11.37 11.29
CA PRO A 2 3.41 12.12 10.04
C PRO A 2 2.73 11.32 8.92
N LYS A 3 1.99 12.01 8.04
CA LYS A 3 1.28 11.40 6.90
C LYS A 3 2.25 10.62 5.99
N VAL A 4 3.43 11.17 5.76
CA VAL A 4 4.49 10.59 4.91
C VAL A 4 5.01 9.27 5.49
N ASP A 5 5.21 9.19 6.80
CA ASP A 5 5.71 7.98 7.47
C ASP A 5 4.74 6.80 7.30
N ASN A 6 3.43 7.06 7.35
CA ASN A 6 2.42 6.03 7.11
C ASN A 6 2.44 5.56 5.64
N LEU A 7 2.55 6.49 4.68
CA LEU A 7 2.65 6.15 3.26
C LEU A 7 3.89 5.30 2.96
N LEU A 8 5.03 5.68 3.54
CA LEU A 8 6.28 4.95 3.39
C LEU A 8 6.18 3.56 4.03
N SER A 9 5.58 3.47 5.23
CA SER A 9 5.36 2.20 5.91
C SER A 9 4.50 1.24 5.08
N ILE A 10 3.40 1.74 4.48
CA ILE A 10 2.54 0.96 3.59
C ILE A 10 3.33 0.50 2.35
N LEU A 11 4.09 1.39 1.73
CA LEU A 11 4.91 1.05 0.57
C LEU A 11 5.94 -0.05 0.89
N TRP A 12 6.58 0.02 2.06
CA TRP A 12 7.55 -0.97 2.52
C TRP A 12 6.91 -2.31 2.81
N MET A 13 5.70 -2.31 3.38
CA MET A 13 4.91 -3.53 3.58
C MET A 13 4.56 -4.18 2.24
N LEU A 14 4.14 -3.40 1.24
CA LEU A 14 3.84 -3.89 -0.10
C LEU A 14 5.09 -4.41 -0.85
N ARG A 15 6.28 -3.89 -0.55
CA ARG A 15 7.56 -4.32 -1.14
C ARG A 15 8.15 -5.56 -0.47
N SER A 16 8.04 -5.65 0.85
CA SER A 16 8.66 -6.72 1.63
C SER A 16 7.91 -8.04 1.49
N ASP A 17 6.58 -7.97 1.30
CA ASP A 17 5.75 -9.16 1.25
C ASP A 17 5.72 -9.71 -0.19
N LYS A 18 6.20 -10.95 -0.37
CA LYS A 18 6.03 -11.67 -1.65
C LYS A 18 4.58 -12.07 -1.90
N LYS A 19 3.72 -11.94 -0.90
CA LYS A 19 2.29 -12.25 -0.93
C LYS A 19 1.46 -10.95 -0.88
N LYS A 20 0.21 -11.05 -1.33
CA LYS A 20 -0.76 -9.95 -1.28
C LYS A 20 -1.07 -9.62 0.17
N ILE A 21 -1.13 -8.33 0.48
CA ILE A 21 -1.51 -7.83 1.81
C ILE A 21 -2.86 -7.12 1.74
N THR A 22 -3.77 -7.45 2.65
CA THR A 22 -5.12 -6.87 2.66
C THR A 22 -5.14 -5.50 3.36
N ALA A 23 -6.11 -4.64 3.02
CA ALA A 23 -6.31 -3.39 3.75
C ALA A 23 -6.50 -3.61 5.26
N LYS A 24 -7.16 -4.72 5.63
CA LYS A 24 -7.37 -5.10 7.02
C LYS A 24 -6.04 -5.35 7.74
N GLN A 25 -5.14 -6.13 7.16
CA GLN A 25 -3.81 -6.37 7.73
C GLN A 25 -2.98 -5.10 7.87
N ILE A 26 -3.04 -4.20 6.86
CA ILE A 26 -2.38 -2.90 6.95
C ILE A 26 -2.98 -2.07 8.10
N SER A 27 -4.31 -2.05 8.21
CA SER A 27 -5.03 -1.28 9.21
C SER A 27 -4.71 -1.74 10.64
N GLU A 28 -4.62 -3.05 10.85
CA GLU A 28 -4.26 -3.64 12.13
C GLU A 28 -2.79 -3.37 12.48
N LYS A 29 -1.88 -3.51 11.51
CA LYS A 29 -0.43 -3.34 11.75
C LYS A 29 0.00 -1.89 11.97
N LEU A 30 -0.71 -0.93 11.37
CA LEU A 30 -0.46 0.49 11.54
C LEU A 30 -1.45 1.16 12.50
N GLU A 31 -2.26 0.36 13.21
CA GLU A 31 -3.25 0.81 14.20
C GLU A 31 -4.14 1.96 13.69
N MET A 32 -4.61 1.84 12.45
CA MET A 32 -5.39 2.89 11.78
C MET A 32 -6.70 2.34 11.22
N ASN A 33 -7.63 3.24 10.90
CA ASN A 33 -8.88 2.85 10.28
C ASN A 33 -8.65 2.32 8.85
N ILE A 34 -9.39 1.28 8.46
CA ILE A 34 -9.32 0.70 7.12
C ILE A 34 -9.63 1.70 5.98
N ARG A 35 -10.50 2.70 6.22
CA ARG A 35 -10.75 3.81 5.28
C ARG A 35 -9.51 4.68 5.07
N THR A 36 -8.69 4.86 6.11
CA THR A 36 -7.42 5.59 6.01
C THR A 36 -6.44 4.82 5.15
N VAL A 37 -6.40 3.49 5.27
CA VAL A 37 -5.59 2.62 4.41
C VAL A 37 -6.00 2.78 2.96
N TYR A 38 -7.29 2.67 2.63
CA TYR A 38 -7.76 2.87 1.26
C TYR A 38 -7.32 4.22 0.69
N ARG A 39 -7.51 5.30 1.46
CA ARG A 39 -7.08 6.64 1.03
C ARG A 39 -5.56 6.73 0.81
N TYR A 40 -4.75 6.06 1.62
CA TYR A 40 -3.29 6.03 1.43
C TYR A 40 -2.87 5.18 0.23
N ILE A 41 -3.54 4.06 -0.02
CA ILE A 41 -3.34 3.28 -1.24
C ILE A 41 -3.69 4.13 -2.47
N ASP A 42 -4.80 4.86 -2.47
CA ASP A 42 -5.18 5.77 -3.56
C ASP A 42 -4.14 6.87 -3.75
N THR A 43 -3.60 7.42 -2.65
CA THR A 43 -2.54 8.44 -2.69
C THR A 43 -1.26 7.88 -3.33
N LEU A 44 -0.83 6.67 -2.93
CA LEU A 44 0.34 6.00 -3.51
C LEU A 44 0.12 5.66 -4.99
N SER A 45 -1.08 5.20 -5.35
CA SER A 45 -1.42 4.91 -6.74
C SER A 45 -1.36 6.18 -7.61
N THR A 46 -1.91 7.28 -7.10
CA THR A 46 -1.89 8.59 -7.78
C THR A 46 -0.47 9.17 -7.89
N SER A 47 0.42 8.85 -6.95
CA SER A 47 1.82 9.29 -6.99
C SER A 47 2.71 8.44 -7.91
N GLY A 48 2.14 7.50 -8.66
CA GLY A 48 2.87 6.67 -9.63
C GLY A 48 3.36 5.32 -9.10
N VAL A 49 2.95 4.90 -7.90
CA VAL A 49 3.25 3.54 -7.42
C VAL A 49 2.32 2.55 -8.14
N PRO A 50 2.84 1.54 -8.85
CA PRO A 50 2.04 0.54 -9.55
C PRO A 50 1.51 -0.50 -8.56
N ILE A 51 0.49 -0.12 -7.81
CA ILE A 51 -0.23 -0.99 -6.88
C ILE A 51 -1.29 -1.76 -7.66
N ILE A 52 -1.25 -3.08 -7.56
CA ILE A 52 -2.30 -3.99 -8.03
C ILE A 52 -3.26 -4.21 -6.87
N SER A 53 -4.56 -4.03 -7.13
CA SER A 53 -5.62 -4.41 -6.22
C SER A 53 -6.38 -5.58 -6.80
N GLU A 54 -6.41 -6.69 -6.07
CA GLU A 54 -7.25 -7.84 -6.41
C GLU A 54 -8.42 -7.95 -5.43
N PRO A 55 -9.68 -7.93 -5.92
CA PRO A 55 -10.85 -8.13 -5.08
C PRO A 55 -11.07 -9.62 -4.74
N GLY A 56 -11.67 -9.89 -3.59
CA GLY A 56 -12.09 -11.24 -3.17
C GLY A 56 -11.42 -11.75 -1.89
N HIS A 57 -11.76 -12.98 -1.48
CA HIS A 57 -11.32 -13.58 -0.21
C HIS A 57 -9.80 -13.81 -0.14
N ASN A 58 -9.17 -14.09 -1.28
CA ASN A 58 -7.72 -14.21 -1.45
C ASN A 58 -7.12 -12.97 -2.13
N GLY A 59 -7.88 -11.88 -2.16
CA GLY A 59 -7.48 -10.62 -2.74
C GLY A 59 -6.54 -9.83 -1.83
N GLY A 60 -6.18 -8.64 -2.27
CA GLY A 60 -5.29 -7.74 -1.54
C GLY A 60 -4.51 -6.81 -2.45
N TYR A 61 -3.53 -6.15 -1.87
CA TYR A 61 -2.63 -5.23 -2.54
C TYR A 61 -1.26 -5.87 -2.72
N SER A 62 -0.68 -5.67 -3.90
CA SER A 62 0.70 -6.05 -4.20
C SER A 62 1.31 -5.02 -5.14
N LEU A 63 2.63 -4.90 -5.13
CA LEU A 63 3.32 -4.15 -6.17
C LEU A 63 3.43 -4.99 -7.44
N LEU A 64 3.30 -4.36 -8.60
CA LEU A 64 3.65 -4.98 -9.87
C LEU A 64 5.15 -5.34 -9.84
N ASN A 65 5.46 -6.64 -9.96
CA ASN A 65 6.83 -7.14 -10.10
C ASN A 65 7.50 -6.37 -11.23
N ASN A 66 8.56 -5.60 -10.91
CA ASN A 66 9.34 -4.68 -11.75
C ASN A 66 9.21 -3.18 -11.43
N PHE A 67 8.60 -2.79 -10.30
CA PHE A 67 8.76 -1.42 -9.81
C PHE A 67 10.19 -1.16 -9.31
N ILE A 68 11.04 -0.65 -10.20
CA ILE A 68 12.36 -0.09 -9.89
C ILE A 68 12.17 1.43 -9.88
N GLU A 69 12.09 2.00 -8.68
CA GLU A 69 12.15 3.44 -8.37
C GLU A 69 11.63 4.38 -9.46
N ALA A 70 10.31 4.56 -9.54
CA ALA A 70 9.78 5.79 -10.13
C ALA A 70 9.99 6.95 -9.13
N PRO A 71 10.32 8.17 -9.59
CA PRO A 71 10.33 9.33 -8.71
C PRO A 71 8.93 9.50 -8.12
N LEU A 72 8.84 9.33 -6.81
CA LEU A 72 7.58 9.45 -6.09
C LEU A 72 7.34 10.93 -5.77
N PHE A 73 6.28 11.49 -6.34
CA PHE A 73 5.87 12.86 -6.08
C PHE A 73 4.70 12.85 -5.08
N PHE A 74 4.98 13.13 -3.81
CA PHE A 74 3.97 13.32 -2.78
C PHE A 74 4.35 14.41 -1.78
#